data_AF-A0A1H6DL63-F1
#
_entry.id   AF-A0A1H6DL63-F1
#
_cell.length_a   1.000
_cell.length_b   1.000
_cell.length_c   1.000
_cell.angle_alpha   90.00
_cell.angle_beta   90.00
_cell.angle_gamma   90.00
#
_symmetry.space_group_name_H-M   'P 1'
#
loop_
_entity.id
_entity.type
_entity.pdbx_description
1 polymer ?
#
loop_
_entity_poly.entity_id
_entity_poly.type
_entity_poly.pdbx_seq_one_letter_code
_entity_poly.pdbx_strand_id
1 'polypeptide(L)'
;MRIREWLHKRANSPRENFSLLLAGFGVFALGFALVAAGQYLMPAGLDAELAALAGLILIGVGIILAAAGYLSLSILRIFSFLDSKDE
;
A
#
# COMPACT_ATOMS: atom_id res chain seq x y z
N MET A 1 24.08 -10.10 -25.33
CA MET A 1 23.89 -9.22 -24.14
C MET A 1 22.49 -8.60 -24.15
N ARG A 2 21.42 -9.36 -23.87
CA ARG A 2 20.02 -8.82 -23.89
C ARG A 2 19.24 -9.03 -22.60
N ILE A 3 19.79 -9.80 -21.66
CA ILE A 3 19.14 -10.16 -20.40
C ILE A 3 19.52 -9.15 -19.30
N ARG A 4 20.79 -8.71 -19.26
CA ARG A 4 21.26 -7.66 -18.34
C ARG A 4 20.56 -6.31 -18.54
N GLU A 5 20.26 -5.93 -19.78
CA GLU A 5 19.52 -4.69 -20.08
C GLU A 5 18.04 -4.79 -19.74
N TRP A 6 17.45 -5.99 -19.82
CA TRP A 6 16.06 -6.22 -19.43
C TRP A 6 15.90 -6.25 -17.90
N LEU A 7 16.87 -6.82 -17.17
CA LEU A 7 16.93 -6.72 -15.72
C LEU A 7 17.19 -5.28 -15.25
N HIS A 8 18.04 -4.51 -15.93
CA HIS A 8 18.24 -3.10 -15.58
C HIS A 8 17.00 -2.22 -15.84
N LYS A 9 16.22 -2.48 -16.89
CA LYS A 9 14.93 -1.81 -17.11
C LYS A 9 13.87 -2.15 -16.06
N ARG A 10 13.93 -3.36 -15.50
CA ARG A 10 13.00 -3.80 -14.44
C ARG A 10 13.44 -3.30 -13.05
N ALA A 11 14.74 -3.18 -12.81
CA ALA A 11 15.33 -2.68 -11.57
C ALA A 11 15.11 -1.16 -11.34
N ASN A 12 14.76 -0.39 -12.38
CA ASN A 12 14.55 1.06 -12.29
C ASN A 12 13.07 1.46 -12.17
N SER A 13 12.25 0.69 -11.44
CA SER A 13 10.80 0.92 -11.38
C SER A 13 10.34 1.44 -10.01
N PRO A 14 10.43 2.77 -9.75
CA PRO A 14 9.60 3.49 -8.79
C PRO A 14 8.12 3.06 -8.81
N ARG A 15 7.65 2.58 -9.98
CA ARG A 15 6.31 2.05 -10.21
C ARG A 15 5.93 0.81 -9.40
N GLU A 16 6.87 -0.07 -9.08
CA GLU A 16 6.56 -1.30 -8.32
C GLU A 16 6.29 -0.95 -6.85
N ASN A 17 7.10 -0.06 -6.29
CA ASN A 17 6.94 0.49 -4.96
C ASN A 17 5.69 1.37 -4.82
N PHE A 18 5.39 2.17 -5.85
CA PHE A 18 4.14 2.91 -5.94
C PHE A 18 2.93 1.97 -6.01
N SER A 19 3.04 0.85 -6.72
CA SER A 19 1.98 -0.16 -6.77
C SER A 19 1.75 -0.82 -5.41
N LEU A 20 2.80 -1.00 -4.61
CA LEU A 20 2.71 -1.56 -3.26
C LEU A 20 2.05 -0.57 -2.28
N LEU A 21 2.37 0.72 -2.39
CA LEU A 21 1.65 1.79 -1.70
C LEU A 21 0.16 1.81 -2.09
N LEU A 22 -0.14 1.79 -3.39
CA LEU A 22 -1.51 1.83 -3.91
C LEU A 22 -2.31 0.58 -3.51
N ALA A 23 -1.67 -0.58 -3.53
CA ALA A 23 -2.25 -1.83 -3.06
C ALA A 23 -2.55 -1.78 -1.57
N GLY A 24 -1.59 -1.30 -0.75
CA GLY A 24 -1.81 -1.10 0.68
C GLY A 24 -2.95 -0.12 0.97
N PHE A 25 -3.02 0.98 0.24
CA PHE A 25 -4.13 1.93 0.34
C PHE A 25 -5.48 1.31 -0.09
N GLY A 26 -5.50 0.50 -1.15
CA GLY A 26 -6.69 -0.22 -1.58
C GLY A 26 -7.18 -1.22 -0.53
N VAL A 27 -6.27 -2.00 0.06
CA VAL A 27 -6.57 -2.94 1.16
C VAL A 27 -7.07 -2.18 2.39
N PHE A 28 -6.45 -1.05 2.73
CA PHE A 28 -6.90 -0.18 3.82
C PHE A 28 -8.32 0.35 3.57
N ALA A 29 -8.59 0.88 2.38
CA ALA A 29 -9.90 1.43 2.02
C ALA A 29 -10.99 0.34 2.04
N LEU A 30 -10.68 -0.86 1.55
CA LEU A 30 -11.59 -2.02 1.64
C LEU A 30 -11.85 -2.42 3.11
N GLY A 31 -10.80 -2.49 3.94
CA GLY A 31 -10.95 -2.75 5.36
C GLY A 31 -11.83 -1.70 6.06
N PHE A 32 -11.61 -0.42 5.75
CA PHE A 32 -12.42 0.69 6.26
C PHE A 32 -13.87 0.61 5.83
N ALA A 33 -14.12 0.33 4.55
CA ALA A 33 -15.47 0.12 4.03
C ALA A 33 -16.16 -1.06 4.72
N LEU A 34 -15.43 -2.13 5.02
CA LEU A 34 -15.97 -3.30 5.72
C LEU A 34 -16.33 -2.98 7.18
N VAL A 35 -15.49 -2.23 7.89
CA VAL A 35 -15.82 -1.73 9.24
C VAL A 35 -17.05 -0.84 9.21
N ALA A 36 -17.11 0.11 8.26
CA ALA A 36 -18.25 1.00 8.12
C ALA A 36 -19.53 0.22 7.77
N ALA A 37 -19.44 -0.79 6.91
CA ALA A 37 -20.57 -1.64 6.57
C ALA A 37 -21.06 -2.45 7.79
N GLY A 38 -20.15 -3.01 8.58
CA GLY A 38 -20.49 -3.71 9.82
C GLY A 38 -21.19 -2.79 10.83
N GLN A 39 -20.77 -1.54 10.96
CA GLN A 39 -21.33 -0.61 11.94
C GLN A 39 -22.63 0.09 11.51
N TYR A 40 -22.75 0.44 10.23
CA TYR A 40 -23.87 1.29 9.75
C TYR A 40 -24.87 0.55 8.87
N LEU A 41 -24.46 -0.56 8.24
CA LEU A 41 -25.30 -1.30 7.28
C LEU A 41 -25.86 -2.60 7.86
N MET A 42 -25.16 -3.19 8.84
CA MET A 42 -25.60 -4.41 9.49
C MET A 42 -26.39 -4.11 10.78
N PRO A 43 -27.42 -4.90 11.10
CA PRO A 43 -28.06 -4.84 12.41
C PRO A 43 -27.06 -5.13 13.53
N ALA A 44 -27.24 -4.47 14.67
CA ALA A 44 -26.42 -4.73 15.85
C ALA A 44 -26.51 -6.21 16.24
N GLY A 45 -25.37 -6.90 16.23
CA GLY A 45 -25.28 -8.33 16.48
C GLY A 45 -23.86 -8.86 16.32
N LEU A 46 -23.66 -10.14 16.64
CA LEU A 46 -22.34 -10.78 16.60
C LEU A 46 -21.71 -10.75 15.20
N ASP A 47 -22.53 -10.87 14.15
CA ASP A 47 -22.06 -10.85 12.76
C ASP A 47 -21.47 -9.48 12.36
N ALA A 48 -22.07 -8.39 12.86
CA ALA A 48 -21.58 -7.04 12.64
C ALA A 48 -20.23 -6.80 13.33
N GLU A 49 -20.06 -7.31 14.56
CA GLU A 49 -18.78 -7.25 15.29
C GLU A 49 -17.69 -8.06 14.58
N LEU A 50 -18.01 -9.25 14.08
CA LEU A 50 -17.06 -10.08 13.31
C LEU A 50 -16.67 -9.42 11.98
N ALA A 51 -17.62 -8.79 11.29
CA ALA A 51 -17.34 -8.03 10.07
C ALA A 51 -16.44 -6.81 10.36
N ALA A 52 -16.71 -6.09 11.45
CA ALA A 52 -15.87 -4.98 11.90
C ALA A 52 -14.47 -5.44 12.31
N LEU A 53 -14.34 -6.59 12.98
CA LEU A 53 -13.05 -7.17 13.33
C LEU A 53 -12.24 -7.57 12.08
N ALA A 54 -12.89 -8.20 11.10
CA ALA A 54 -12.27 -8.55 9.83
C ALA A 54 -11.80 -7.29 9.08
N GLY A 55 -12.63 -6.24 9.05
CA GLY A 55 -12.28 -4.95 8.47
C GLY A 55 -11.10 -4.29 9.18
N LEU A 56 -11.02 -4.40 10.50
CA LEU A 56 -9.92 -3.88 11.30
C LEU A 56 -8.59 -4.58 10.99
N ILE A 57 -8.60 -5.90 10.81
CA ILE A 57 -7.40 -6.66 10.40
C ILE A 57 -6.94 -6.19 9.02
N LEU A 58 -7.86 -6.03 8.07
CA LEU A 58 -7.55 -5.52 6.72
C LEU A 58 -6.97 -4.10 6.76
N ILE A 59 -7.51 -3.21 7.61
CA ILE A 59 -6.95 -1.88 7.85
C ILE A 59 -5.49 -1.99 8.31
N GLY A 60 -5.20 -2.84 9.30
CA GLY A 60 -3.85 -3.03 9.82
C GLY A 60 -2.87 -3.50 8.75
N VAL A 61 -3.25 -4.51 7.96
CA VAL A 61 -2.44 -5.01 6.84
C VAL A 61 -2.23 -3.93 5.78
N GLY A 62 -3.29 -3.20 5.43
CA GLY A 62 -3.24 -2.10 4.45
C GLY A 62 -2.28 -0.99 4.88
N ILE A 63 -2.30 -0.61 6.16
CA ILE A 63 -1.37 0.38 6.73
C ILE A 63 0.08 -0.11 6.63
N ILE A 64 0.35 -1.38 6.96
CA ILE A 64 1.71 -1.94 6.89
C ILE A 64 2.21 -1.94 5.44
N LEU A 65 1.39 -2.39 4.49
CA LEU A 65 1.74 -2.36 3.07
C LEU A 65 1.94 -0.92 2.56
N ALA A 66 1.06 0.00 2.95
CA ALA A 66 1.16 1.40 2.56
C ALA A 66 2.42 2.05 3.15
N ALA A 67 2.75 1.78 4.42
CA ALA A 67 3.96 2.25 5.07
C ALA A 67 5.22 1.70 4.37
N ALA A 68 5.23 0.43 3.99
CA ALA A 68 6.32 -0.19 3.23
C ALA A 68 6.47 0.42 1.81
N GLY A 69 5.35 0.77 1.16
CA GLY A 69 5.37 1.52 -0.10
C GLY A 69 5.87 2.95 0.07
N TYR A 70 5.47 3.63 1.16
CA TYR A 70 5.85 5.02 1.47
C TYR A 70 7.34 5.16 1.86
N LEU A 71 7.81 4.38 2.84
CA LEU A 71 8.93 3.47 2.61
C LEU A 71 9.93 3.85 1.53
N SER A 72 9.69 3.21 0.41
CA SER A 72 10.60 3.22 -0.72
C SER A 72 10.35 4.37 -1.68
N LEU A 73 9.18 5.04 -1.65
CA LEU A 73 8.98 6.34 -2.31
C LEU A 73 9.80 7.46 -1.66
N SER A 74 9.89 7.46 -0.32
CA SER A 74 10.68 8.45 0.42
C SER A 74 12.18 8.30 0.11
N ILE A 75 12.67 7.07 0.02
CA ILE A 75 14.06 6.77 -0.38
C ILE A 75 14.33 7.23 -1.82
N LEU A 76 13.42 6.94 -2.76
CA LEU A 76 13.53 7.39 -4.14
C LEU A 76 13.55 8.92 -4.28
N ARG A 77 12.76 9.62 -3.46
CA ARG A 77 12.75 11.09 -3.43
C ARG A 77 14.08 11.65 -2.95
N ILE A 78 14.67 11.05 -1.92
CA ILE A 78 16.00 11.44 -1.40
C ILE A 78 17.08 11.21 -2.47
N PHE A 79 17.06 10.06 -3.16
CA PHE A 79 17.97 9.79 -4.28
C PHE A 79 17.82 10.79 -5.43
N SER A 80 16.59 11.13 -5.83
CA SER A 80 16.36 12.12 -6.90
C SER A 80 16.86 13.52 -6.52
N PHE A 81 16.76 13.89 -5.23
CA PHE A 81 17.25 15.17 -4.74
C PHE A 81 18.79 15.24 -4.70
N LEU A 82 19.45 14.11 -4.45
CA LEU A 82 20.91 14.02 -4.45
C LEU A 82 21.49 14.07 -5.87
N ASP A 83 20.87 13.37 -6.83
CA ASP A 83 21.28 13.38 -8.24
C ASP A 83 21.15 14.78 -8.87
N SER A 84 20.13 15.55 -8.49
CA SER A 84 19.93 16.93 -8.96
C SER A 84 20.94 17.97 -8.45
N LYS A 85 21.90 17.56 -7.61
CA LYS A 85 22.96 18.44 -7.08
C LYS A 85 24.34 18.22 -7.71
N ASP A 86 24.46 17.25 -8.61
CA ASP A 86 25.71 16.94 -9.31
C ASP A 86 25.76 17.49 -10.76
N GLU A 87 24.82 18.37 -11.15
CA GLU A 87 24.92 19.28 -12.33
C GLU A 87 25.29 20.71 -11.90
#